data_AF-A0A7X6T5K4-F1
#
_entry.id   AF-A0A7X6T5K4-F1
#
_cell.length_a   1.000
_cell.length_b   1.000
_cell.length_c   1.000
_cell.angle_alpha   90.00
_cell.angle_beta   90.00
_cell.angle_gamma   90.00
#
_symmetry.space_group_name_H-M   'P 1'
#
loop_
_entity.id
_entity.type
_entity.pdbx_description
1 polymer ?
#
loop_
_entity_poly.entity_id
_entity_poly.type
_entity_poly.pdbx_seq_one_letter_code
_entity_poly.pdbx_strand_id
1 'polypeptide(L)'
;SRLPDSNGGFPQTANMAIVYSRFSEPGNRIKRVLINGKSVDVNAKYTLATNDFLAAGGDGYTMLDRPVVMYGRGLDEVLTDYMVKHNKK
;
A
#
# COMPACT_ATOMS: atom_id res chain seq x y z
N SER A 1 -3.25 -8.40 11.76
CA SER A 1 -1.82 -8.23 11.43
C SER A 1 -1.09 -9.46 11.92
N ARG A 2 -0.37 -10.15 11.02
CA ARG A 2 0.39 -11.38 11.34
C ARG A 2 1.81 -11.10 11.87
N LEU A 3 2.18 -9.83 12.12
CA LEU A 3 3.45 -9.51 12.77
C LEU A 3 3.52 -10.18 14.16
N PRO A 4 4.66 -10.79 14.54
CA PRO A 4 6.00 -10.64 13.93
C PRO A 4 6.37 -11.67 12.85
N ASP A 5 5.45 -12.54 12.41
CA ASP A 5 5.76 -13.59 11.44
C ASP A 5 6.21 -13.01 10.09
N SER A 6 7.11 -13.71 9.41
CA SER A 6 7.47 -13.39 8.03
C SER A 6 6.26 -13.61 7.13
N ASN A 7 5.65 -12.53 6.65
CA ASN A 7 4.52 -12.56 5.74
C ASN A 7 4.81 -11.68 4.53
N GLY A 8 4.68 -12.23 3.33
CA GLY A 8 4.83 -11.49 2.08
C GLY A 8 3.76 -10.41 1.88
N GLY A 9 2.61 -10.54 2.56
CA GLY A 9 1.52 -9.56 2.48
C GLY A 9 1.76 -8.26 3.24
N PHE A 10 2.97 -7.96 3.71
CA PHE A 10 3.27 -6.63 4.25
C PHE A 10 3.58 -5.65 3.11
N PRO A 11 2.75 -4.60 2.88
CA PRO A 11 2.86 -3.76 1.72
C PRO A 11 4.03 -2.80 1.86
N GLN A 12 4.87 -2.74 0.83
CA GLN A 12 5.77 -1.63 0.64
C GLN A 12 4.97 -0.43 0.12
N THR A 13 5.33 0.77 0.56
CA THR A 13 4.52 1.97 0.29
C THR A 13 5.39 3.09 -0.26
N ALA A 14 4.82 3.89 -1.15
CA ALA A 14 5.43 5.11 -1.65
C ALA A 14 4.57 6.30 -1.20
N ASN A 15 5.22 7.40 -0.81
CA ASN A 15 4.56 8.62 -0.32
C ASN A 15 3.65 8.44 0.91
N MET A 16 3.69 7.27 1.55
CA MET A 16 2.99 6.97 2.80
C MET A 16 4.00 6.54 3.86
N ALA A 17 3.83 7.04 5.08
CA ALA A 17 4.63 6.61 6.23
C ALA A 17 3.70 6.15 7.35
N ILE A 18 3.96 4.96 7.90
CA ILE A 18 3.17 4.35 8.96
C ILE A 18 4.03 4.22 10.20
N VAL A 19 3.59 4.85 11.29
CA VAL A 19 4.13 4.61 12.62
C VAL A 19 3.22 3.60 13.31
N TYR A 20 3.78 2.49 13.76
CA TYR A 20 3.04 1.43 14.43
C TYR A 20 3.77 0.92 15.66
N SER A 21 3.03 0.32 16.60
CA SER A 21 3.58 -0.40 17.75
C SER A 21 3.30 -1.89 17.62
N ARG A 22 4.37 -2.70 17.62
CA ARG A 22 4.27 -4.17 17.59
C ARG A 22 3.73 -4.77 18.90
N PHE A 23 3.76 -4.00 19.99
CA PHE A 23 3.26 -4.40 21.30
C PHE A 23 1.78 -4.12 21.50
N SER A 24 1.13 -3.43 20.56
CA SER A 24 -0.33 -3.24 20.60
C SER A 24 -1.05 -4.43 19.99
N GLU A 25 -2.29 -4.65 20.45
CA GLU A 25 -3.18 -5.69 19.95
C GLU A 25 -3.40 -5.60 18.43
N PRO A 26 -3.57 -6.74 17.74
CA PRO A 26 -3.96 -6.75 16.32
C PRO A 26 -5.18 -5.85 16.08
N GLY A 27 -5.11 -5.01 15.04
CA GLY A 27 -6.12 -3.98 14.76
C GLY A 27 -5.80 -2.61 15.36
N ASN A 28 -5.05 -2.56 16.48
CA ASN A 28 -4.71 -1.32 17.20
C ASN A 28 -3.21 -0.94 17.11
N ARG A 29 -2.50 -1.52 16.14
CA ARG A 29 -1.06 -1.33 15.96
C ARG A 29 -0.68 0.00 15.34
N ILE A 30 -1.51 0.55 14.45
CA ILE A 30 -1.22 1.82 13.76
C ILE A 30 -1.40 2.99 14.74
N LYS A 31 -0.38 3.84 14.88
CA LYS A 31 -0.39 5.04 15.73
C LYS A 31 -0.46 6.33 14.93
N ARG A 32 0.12 6.33 13.73
CA ARG A 32 0.07 7.48 12.82
C ARG A 32 0.23 7.00 11.38
N VAL A 33 -0.50 7.64 10.47
CA VAL A 33 -0.33 7.50 9.03
C VAL A 33 -0.12 8.89 8.45
N LEU A 34 0.92 9.04 7.64
CA LEU A 34 1.20 10.24 6.88
C LEU A 34 1.09 9.93 5.39
N ILE A 35 0.46 10.81 4.61
CA ILE A 35 0.44 10.78 3.14
C ILE A 35 1.05 12.10 2.66
N ASN A 36 2.09 12.04 1.84
CA ASN A 36 2.87 13.21 1.40
C ASN A 36 3.33 14.09 2.58
N GLY A 37 3.74 13.46 3.69
CA GLY A 37 4.20 14.15 4.90
C GLY A 37 3.09 14.77 5.77
N LYS A 38 1.82 14.68 5.37
CA LYS A 38 0.68 15.21 6.13
C LYS A 38 -0.10 14.08 6.80
N SER A 39 -0.62 14.33 8.00
CA SER A 39 -1.52 13.37 8.67
C SER A 39 -2.71 13.02 7.79
N VAL A 40 -3.06 11.74 7.74
CA VAL A 40 -4.26 11.29 7.03
C VAL A 40 -5.51 11.92 7.65
N ASP A 41 -6.42 12.39 6.80
CA ASP A 41 -7.76 12.80 7.19
C ASP A 41 -8.70 11.61 6.99
N VAL A 42 -9.29 11.12 8.08
CA VAL A 42 -10.17 9.95 8.06
C VAL A 42 -11.48 10.17 7.30
N ASN A 43 -11.86 11.43 7.07
CA ASN A 43 -13.08 11.80 6.35
C ASN A 43 -12.82 12.11 4.86
N ALA A 44 -11.55 12.19 4.46
CA ALA A 44 -11.17 12.45 3.09
C ALA A 44 -11.19 11.17 2.22
N LYS A 45 -11.29 11.37 0.90
CA LYS A 45 -11.13 10.30 -0.09
C LYS A 45 -9.72 10.32 -0.66
N TYR A 46 -9.13 9.13 -0.77
CA TYR A 46 -7.81 8.93 -1.35
C TYR A 46 -7.90 7.90 -2.48
N THR A 47 -7.06 8.08 -3.49
CA THR A 47 -6.85 7.11 -4.55
C THR A 47 -5.60 6.31 -4.25
N LEU A 48 -5.70 4.99 -4.34
CA LEU A 48 -4.60 4.06 -4.14
C LEU A 48 -4.28 3.37 -5.46
N ALA A 49 -3.01 3.37 -5.85
CA ALA A 49 -2.49 2.49 -6.89
C ALA A 49 -1.99 1.20 -6.23
N THR A 50 -2.51 0.05 -6.66
CA THR A 50 -2.10 -1.28 -6.18
C THR A 50 -2.27 -2.30 -7.31
N ASN A 51 -1.71 -3.50 -7.14
CA ASN A 51 -1.94 -4.60 -8.07
C ASN A 51 -3.36 -5.18 -7.93
N ASP A 52 -3.78 -5.94 -8.94
CA ASP A 52 -5.09 -6.58 -9.02
C ASP A 52 -5.33 -7.60 -7.90
N PHE A 53 -4.31 -8.37 -7.51
CA PHE A 53 -4.39 -9.34 -6.41
C PHE A 53 -4.83 -8.70 -5.09
N LEU A 54 -4.20 -7.58 -4.69
CA LEU A 54 -4.56 -6.85 -3.48
C LEU A 54 -5.88 -6.09 -3.64
N ALA A 55 -6.17 -5.57 -4.84
CA ALA A 55 -7.44 -4.91 -5.13
C ALA A 55 -8.64 -5.88 -5.00
N ALA A 56 -8.44 -7.15 -5.33
CA ALA A 56 -9.43 -8.23 -5.15
C ALA A 56 -9.46 -8.81 -3.72
N GLY A 57 -8.73 -8.22 -2.76
CA GLY A 57 -8.73 -8.65 -1.36
C GLY A 57 -7.69 -9.70 -0.97
N GLY A 58 -6.71 -9.97 -1.85
CA GLY A 58 -5.56 -10.84 -1.57
C GLY A 58 -4.81 -10.46 -0.29
N ASP A 59 -4.10 -11.41 0.31
CA ASP A 59 -3.38 -11.26 1.60
C ASP A 59 -4.22 -10.75 2.78
N GLY A 60 -5.56 -10.84 2.67
CA GLY A 60 -6.49 -10.35 3.69
C GLY A 60 -6.80 -8.86 3.58
N TYR A 61 -6.46 -8.21 2.47
CA TYR A 61 -6.81 -6.82 2.15
C TYR A 61 -8.26 -6.68 1.67
N THR A 62 -9.21 -7.42 2.25
CA THR A 62 -10.62 -7.46 1.82
C THR A 62 -11.31 -6.10 1.87
N MET A 63 -10.79 -5.14 2.64
CA MET A 63 -11.28 -3.77 2.65
C MET A 63 -11.03 -2.99 1.35
N LEU A 64 -10.10 -3.47 0.51
CA LEU A 64 -9.75 -2.91 -0.80
C LEU A 64 -10.64 -3.40 -1.94
N ASP A 65 -11.46 -4.43 -1.72
CA ASP A 65 -12.47 -4.88 -2.69
C ASP A 65 -13.55 -3.80 -2.83
N ARG A 66 -13.24 -2.85 -3.72
CA ARG A 66 -13.92 -1.57 -3.94
C ARG A 66 -13.95 -1.32 -5.45
N PRO A 67 -14.86 -0.47 -5.95
CA PRO A 67 -14.88 -0.11 -7.36
C PRO A 67 -13.53 0.45 -7.84
N VAL A 68 -12.93 -0.21 -8.84
CA VAL A 68 -11.69 0.22 -9.47
C VAL A 68 -11.99 1.42 -10.37
N VAL A 69 -11.29 2.52 -10.15
CA VAL A 69 -11.50 3.77 -10.91
C VAL A 69 -10.67 3.83 -12.19
N MET A 70 -9.59 3.05 -12.28
CA MET A 70 -8.67 3.00 -13.42
C MET A 70 -7.85 1.71 -13.39
N TYR A 71 -7.64 1.10 -14.56
CA TYR A 71 -6.67 0.02 -14.73
C TYR A 71 -5.36 0.56 -15.31
N GLY A 72 -4.24 0.13 -14.72
CA GLY A 72 -2.90 0.40 -15.22
C GLY A 72 -2.41 -0.71 -16.17
N ARG A 73 -1.16 -0.55 -16.62
CA ARG A 73 -0.41 -1.60 -17.35
C ARG A 73 0.11 -2.67 -16.39
N GLY A 74 0.66 -3.75 -16.93
CA GLY A 74 1.33 -4.79 -16.16
C GLY A 74 2.46 -4.23 -15.26
N LEU A 75 2.66 -4.82 -14.09
CA LEU A 75 3.68 -4.38 -13.13
C LEU A 75 5.10 -4.46 -13.72
N ASP A 76 5.35 -5.50 -14.51
CA ASP A 76 6.59 -5.74 -15.24
C ASP A 76 6.86 -4.62 -16.27
N GLU A 77 5.85 -4.22 -17.03
CA GLU A 77 5.95 -3.12 -17.97
C GLU A 77 6.21 -1.78 -17.26
N VAL A 78 5.44 -1.48 -16.21
CA VAL A 78 5.60 -0.24 -15.43
C VAL A 78 6.99 -0.17 -14.81
N LEU A 79 7.49 -1.28 -14.26
CA LEU A 79 8.82 -1.33 -13.65
C LEU A 79 9.91 -1.17 -14.71
N THR A 80 9.79 -1.88 -15.85
CA THR A 80 10.74 -1.80 -16.96
C THR A 80 10.83 -0.38 -17.49
N ASP A 81 9.70 0.27 -17.76
CA ASP A 81 9.66 1.65 -18.23
C ASP A 81 10.26 2.62 -17.22
N TYR A 82 9.98 2.42 -15.92
CA TYR A 82 10.58 3.23 -14.87
C TYR A 82 12.10 3.10 -14.86
N MET A 83 12.62 1.86 -14.93
CA MET A 83 14.05 1.59 -14.97
C MET A 83 14.70 2.20 -16.21
N VAL A 84 14.16 1.97 -17.41
CA VAL A 84 14.69 2.54 -18.66
C VAL A 84 14.74 4.07 -18.59
N LYS A 85 13.68 4.71 -18.07
CA LYS A 85 13.59 6.16 -17.95
C LYS A 85 14.59 6.77 -16.96
N HIS A 86 14.93 6.04 -15.88
CA HIS A 86 15.80 6.56 -14.80
C HIS A 86 17.19 5.95 -14.78
N ASN A 87 17.50 5.02 -15.69
CA ASN A 87 18.84 4.49 -15.89
C ASN A 87 19.72 5.55 -16.57
N LYS A 88 20.18 6.51 -15.78
CA LYS A 88 21.23 7.45 -16.20
C LYS A 88 22.56 6.70 -16.15
N LYS A 89 23.26 6.66 -17.29
CA LYS A 89 24.70 6.33 -17.33
C LYS A 89 25.50 7.35 -16.54
#